data_AF-A0A4Q3CW22-F1
#
_entry.id   AF-A0A4Q3CW22-F1
#
_cell.length_a   1.000
_cell.length_b   1.000
_cell.length_c   1.000
_cell.angle_alpha   90.00
_cell.angle_beta   90.00
_cell.angle_gamma   90.00
#
_symmetry.space_group_name_H-M   'P 1'
#
loop_
_entity.id
_entity.type
_entity.pdbx_description
1 polymer ?
#
loop_
_entity_poly.entity_id
_entity_poly.type
_entity_poly.pdbx_seq_one_letter_code
_entity_poly.pdbx_strand_id
1 'polypeptide(L)'
;TGFGTVVLHVSPEAAIGGTLAIVQNGDVISLNVPAGTLHLELSDEEIAERKSKLLPLPNRSKRGYTYLYQTHVEQAHLGADFDFLKGGSGSEVVRDSH
;
A
#
# COMPACT_ATOMS: atom_id res chain seq x y z
N THR A 1 -15.18 -16.83 -0.04
CA THR A 1 -15.44 -16.29 1.31
C THR A 1 -14.32 -16.76 2.23
N GLY A 2 -13.72 -15.86 3.01
CA GLY A 2 -12.64 -16.20 3.95
C GLY A 2 -13.15 -16.31 5.39
N PHE A 3 -12.50 -17.12 6.22
CA PHE A 3 -12.79 -17.24 7.66
C PHE A 3 -11.48 -17.32 8.46
N GLY A 4 -11.57 -17.06 9.77
CA GLY A 4 -10.44 -17.06 10.69
C GLY A 4 -9.98 -15.66 11.11
N THR A 5 -9.02 -15.61 12.01
CA THR A 5 -8.40 -14.36 12.47
C THR A 5 -7.40 -13.88 11.41
N VAL A 6 -7.87 -13.04 10.49
CA VAL A 6 -7.08 -12.56 9.35
C VAL A 6 -7.01 -11.04 9.39
N VAL A 7 -5.79 -10.50 9.33
CA VAL A 7 -5.54 -9.08 9.15
C VAL A 7 -5.37 -8.80 7.65
N LEU A 8 -6.08 -7.81 7.13
CA LEU A 8 -6.12 -7.45 5.72
C LEU A 8 -5.80 -5.96 5.53
N HIS A 9 -5.48 -5.58 4.29
CA HIS A 9 -5.30 -4.19 3.86
C HIS A 9 -4.25 -3.39 4.66
N VAL A 10 -3.23 -4.09 5.18
CA VAL A 10 -2.09 -3.45 5.87
C VAL A 10 -1.47 -2.39 4.97
N SER A 11 -1.40 -1.17 5.47
CA SER A 11 -0.94 0.01 4.73
C SER A 11 0.11 0.77 5.57
N PRO A 12 1.16 1.35 4.96
CA PRO A 12 1.57 1.21 3.56
C PRO A 12 1.91 -0.25 3.21
N GLU A 13 1.62 -0.66 1.97
CA GLU A 13 1.93 -2.00 1.49
C GLU A 13 3.44 -2.25 1.42
N ALA A 14 3.84 -3.52 1.41
CA ALA A 14 5.25 -3.89 1.35
C ALA A 14 5.93 -3.43 0.04
N ALA A 15 5.19 -3.36 -1.07
CA ALA A 15 5.74 -3.00 -2.37
C ALA A 15 6.31 -1.57 -2.42
N ILE A 16 5.78 -0.66 -1.60
CA ILE A 16 6.26 0.73 -1.48
C ILE A 16 7.13 0.96 -0.23
N GLY A 17 7.58 -0.11 0.43
CA GLY A 17 8.46 -0.03 1.60
C GLY A 17 7.75 0.22 2.93
N GLY A 18 6.45 -0.12 3.05
CA GLY A 18 5.77 -0.15 4.34
C GLY A 18 6.44 -1.09 5.34
N THR A 19 6.10 -0.97 6.63
CA THR A 19 6.75 -1.77 7.70
C THR A 19 6.63 -3.28 7.49
N LEU A 20 5.58 -3.75 6.80
CA LEU A 20 5.45 -5.17 6.44
C LEU A 20 6.61 -5.68 5.56
N ALA A 21 7.28 -4.80 4.80
CA ALA A 21 8.40 -5.16 3.93
C ALA A 21 9.68 -5.60 4.68
N ILE A 22 9.81 -5.23 5.96
CA ILE A 22 11.02 -5.52 6.77
C ILE A 22 10.84 -6.68 7.75
N VAL A 23 9.65 -7.29 7.78
CA VAL A 23 9.36 -8.42 8.67
C VAL A 23 10.19 -9.62 8.21
N GLN A 24 10.85 -10.26 9.17
CA GLN A 24 11.70 -11.42 8.97
C GLN A 24 11.21 -12.59 9.82
N ASN A 25 11.64 -13.81 9.45
CA ASN A 25 11.32 -15.00 10.21
C ASN A 25 11.85 -14.89 11.65
N GLY A 26 10.99 -15.17 12.62
CA GLY A 26 11.33 -15.11 14.04
C GLY A 26 10.99 -13.78 14.70
N ASP A 27 10.61 -12.73 13.96
CA ASP A 27 10.13 -11.50 14.56
C ASP A 27 8.82 -11.75 15.34
N VAL A 28 8.67 -11.07 16.47
CA VAL A 28 7.46 -11.13 17.29
C VAL A 28 6.47 -10.07 16.83
N ILE A 29 5.22 -10.47 16.64
CA ILE A 29 4.12 -9.59 16.25
C ILE A 29 2.99 -9.72 17.29
N SER A 30 2.59 -8.59 17.86
CA SER A 30 1.51 -8.50 18.84
C SER A 30 0.24 -7.99 18.18
N LEU A 31 -0.85 -8.75 18.27
CA LEU A 31 -2.19 -8.34 17.83
C LEU A 31 -3.10 -8.17 19.05
N ASN A 32 -3.64 -6.96 19.23
CA ASN A 32 -4.64 -6.68 20.25
C ASN A 32 -5.86 -6.03 19.60
N VAL A 33 -6.88 -6.86 19.32
CA VAL A 33 -8.13 -6.43 18.66
C VAL A 33 -8.91 -5.43 19.53
N PRO A 34 -9.11 -5.64 20.85
CA PRO A 34 -9.78 -4.65 21.69
C PRO A 34 -9.10 -3.27 21.69
N ALA A 35 -7.76 -3.23 21.66
CA ALA A 35 -7.01 -1.97 21.60
C ALA A 35 -6.86 -1.43 20.17
N GLY A 36 -7.22 -2.20 19.14
CA GLY A 36 -7.03 -1.84 17.74
C GLY A 36 -5.56 -1.76 17.30
N THR A 37 -4.66 -2.51 17.95
CA THR A 37 -3.22 -2.44 17.68
C THR A 37 -2.69 -3.70 17.02
N LEU A 38 -1.74 -3.48 16.10
CA LEU A 38 -0.89 -4.50 15.49
C LEU A 38 0.54 -3.96 15.53
N HIS A 39 1.40 -4.61 16.31
CA HIS A 39 2.75 -4.12 16.59
C HIS A 39 3.81 -5.14 16.17
N LEU A 40 4.85 -4.66 15.48
CA LEU A 40 6.07 -5.43 15.22
C LEU A 40 7.05 -5.13 16.35
N GLU A 41 7.35 -6.10 17.20
CA GLU A 41 8.15 -5.94 18.41
C GLU A 41 9.66 -5.84 18.10
N LEU A 42 10.03 -4.75 17.44
CA LEU A 42 11.39 -4.34 17.15
C LEU A 42 11.61 -2.92 17.68
N SER A 43 12.85 -2.56 17.99
CA SER A 43 13.17 -1.18 18.35
C SER A 43 13.11 -0.27 17.12
N ASP A 44 12.95 1.03 17.33
CA ASP A 44 12.91 2.01 16.25
C ASP A 44 14.22 2.02 15.45
N GLU A 45 15.35 1.77 16.10
CA GLU A 45 16.67 1.66 15.47
C GLU A 45 16.75 0.47 14.51
N GLU A 46 16.27 -0.70 14.92
CA GLU A 46 16.23 -1.89 14.09
C GLU A 46 15.26 -1.71 12.90
N ILE A 47 14.10 -1.08 13.14
CA ILE A 47 13.15 -0.75 12.07
C ILE A 47 13.80 0.19 11.05
N ALA A 48 14.49 1.24 11.52
CA ALA A 48 15.17 2.20 10.65
C ALA A 48 16.32 1.53 9.87
N GLU A 49 17.13 0.69 10.53
CA GLU A 49 18.22 -0.05 9.90
C GLU A 49 17.69 -0.98 8.81
N ARG A 50 16.67 -1.79 9.10
CA ARG A 50 16.08 -2.69 8.10
C ARG A 50 15.48 -1.92 6.93
N LYS A 51 14.78 -0.81 7.19
CA LYS A 51 14.22 0.05 6.13
C LYS A 51 15.31 0.64 5.23
N SER A 52 16.45 1.02 5.80
CA SER A 52 17.58 1.55 5.00
C SER A 52 18.16 0.54 4.01
N LYS A 53 17.97 -0.76 4.27
CA LYS A 53 18.43 -1.87 3.43
C LYS A 53 17.40 -2.29 2.38
N LEU A 54 16.19 -1.72 2.39
CA LEU A 54 15.17 -2.02 1.39
C LEU A 54 15.56 -1.44 0.04
N LEU A 55 15.58 -2.30 -0.98
CA LEU A 55 15.70 -1.87 -2.37
C LEU A 55 14.30 -1.57 -2.92
N PRO A 56 14.11 -0.43 -3.61
CA PRO A 56 12.84 -0.13 -4.24
C PRO A 56 12.52 -1.17 -5.31
N LEU A 57 11.27 -1.65 -5.33
CA LEU A 57 10.80 -2.54 -6.38
C LEU A 57 10.48 -1.71 -7.62
N PRO A 58 11.15 -1.92 -8.76
CA PRO A 58 10.84 -1.18 -9.97
C PRO A 58 9.49 -1.60 -10.56
N ASN A 59 8.87 -0.70 -11.30
CA ASN A 59 7.70 -1.03 -12.11
C ASN A 59 8.05 -2.16 -13.07
N ARG A 60 7.17 -3.18 -13.11
CA ARG A 60 7.37 -4.39 -13.91
C ARG A 60 7.16 -4.10 -15.39
N SER A 61 6.25 -3.18 -15.71
CA SER A 61 6.02 -2.71 -17.06
C SER A 61 6.54 -1.29 -17.25
N LYS A 62 7.01 -0.99 -18.47
CA LYS A 62 7.44 0.35 -18.88
C LYS A 62 6.37 1.12 -19.68
N ARG A 63 5.24 0.49 -20.01
CA ARG A 63 4.13 1.07 -20.79
C ARG A 63 2.80 0.35 -20.58
N GLY A 64 1.72 0.94 -21.07
CA GLY A 64 0.37 0.34 -21.06
C GLY A 64 -0.31 0.42 -19.69
N TYR A 65 -1.46 -0.25 -19.56
CA TYR A 65 -2.29 -0.17 -18.35
C TYR A 65 -1.55 -0.59 -17.08
N THR A 66 -0.72 -1.64 -17.10
CA THR A 66 0.06 -2.05 -15.93
C THR A 66 0.98 -0.94 -15.43
N TYR A 67 1.59 -0.18 -16.34
CA TYR A 67 2.43 0.96 -15.96
C TYR A 67 1.59 2.07 -15.34
N LEU A 68 0.44 2.41 -15.94
CA LEU A 68 -0.52 3.37 -15.37
C LEU A 68 -0.93 2.95 -13.95
N TYR A 69 -1.34 1.70 -13.77
CA TYR A 69 -1.77 1.18 -12.47
C TYR A 69 -0.65 1.26 -11.42
N GLN A 70 0.55 0.76 -11.74
CA GLN A 70 1.68 0.78 -10.81
C GLN A 70 2.15 2.21 -10.46
N THR A 71 1.86 3.18 -11.32
CA THR A 71 2.25 4.57 -11.11
C THR A 71 1.22 5.36 -10.31
N HIS A 72 -0.07 5.09 -10.52
CA HIS A 72 -1.16 5.97 -10.05
C HIS A 72 -2.07 5.34 -9.00
N VAL A 73 -1.98 4.03 -8.73
CA VAL A 73 -2.85 3.41 -7.72
C VAL A 73 -2.48 3.86 -6.32
N GLU A 74 -3.48 4.24 -5.55
CA GLU A 74 -3.33 4.61 -4.15
C GLU A 74 -3.37 3.39 -3.22
N GLN A 75 -3.00 3.61 -1.97
CA GLN A 75 -2.98 2.57 -0.95
C GLN A 75 -4.39 2.14 -0.54
N ALA A 76 -4.52 0.94 0.03
CA ALA A 76 -5.81 0.37 0.40
C ALA A 76 -6.58 1.23 1.43
N HIS A 77 -5.89 1.90 2.35
CA HIS A 77 -6.52 2.83 3.30
C HIS A 77 -7.14 4.08 2.64
N LEU A 78 -6.83 4.34 1.36
CA LEU A 78 -7.43 5.39 0.53
C LEU A 78 -8.45 4.85 -0.49
N GLY A 79 -8.73 3.54 -0.47
CA GLY A 79 -9.70 2.90 -1.36
C GLY A 79 -9.12 2.29 -2.64
N ALA A 80 -7.79 2.32 -2.81
CA ALA A 80 -7.10 1.77 -3.98
C ALA A 80 -7.59 2.33 -5.34
N ASP A 81 -7.97 3.61 -5.35
CA ASP A 81 -8.33 4.35 -6.57
C ASP A 81 -7.07 4.85 -7.30
N PHE A 82 -7.24 5.40 -8.50
CA PHE A 82 -6.20 6.19 -9.13
C PHE A 82 -6.18 7.62 -8.58
N ASP A 83 -4.99 8.12 -8.25
CA ASP A 83 -4.77 9.47 -7.73
C ASP A 83 -5.45 10.57 -8.58
N PHE A 84 -5.42 10.42 -9.90
CA PHE A 84 -5.97 11.35 -10.89
C PHE A 84 -7.47 11.19 -11.14
N LEU A 85 -8.13 10.17 -10.58
CA LEU A 85 -9.57 9.96 -10.71
C LEU A 85 -10.38 10.43 -9.48
N LYS A 86 -9.70 10.79 -8.38
CA LYS A 86 -10.38 11.28 -7.18
C LYS A 86 -11.24 12.50 -7.47
N GLY A 87 -12.48 12.47 -6.96
CA GLY A 87 -13.45 13.55 -7.11
C GLY A 87 -14.53 13.19 -8.13
N GLY A 88 -14.72 14.03 -9.14
CA GLY A 88 -15.72 13.79 -10.17
C GLY A 88 -15.43 14.57 -11.45
N SER A 89 -15.77 13.99 -12.60
CA SER A 89 -15.52 14.59 -13.92
C SER A 89 -16.60 15.56 -14.39
N GLY A 90 -17.68 15.72 -13.61
CA GLY A 90 -18.84 16.53 -14.01
C GLY A 90 -19.57 15.97 -15.22
N SER A 91 -20.48 16.77 -15.79
CA SER A 91 -21.29 16.42 -16.96
C SER A 91 -21.32 17.53 -18.02
N GLU A 92 -20.39 18.48 -17.94
CA GLU A 92 -20.35 19.63 -18.84
C GLU A 92 -19.93 19.21 -20.25
N VAL A 93 -20.67 19.65 -21.27
CA VAL A 93 -20.34 19.44 -22.68
C VAL A 93 -19.50 20.63 -23.16
N VAL A 94 -18.20 20.40 -23.37
CA VAL A 94 -17.22 21.49 -23.53
C VAL A 94 -17.00 21.90 -25.00
N ARG A 95 -17.18 20.99 -25.95
CA ARG A 95 -16.90 21.23 -27.37
C ARG A 95 -17.83 20.42 -28.27
N ASP A 96 -18.22 21.01 -29.38
CA ASP A 96 -18.76 20.27 -30.52
C ASP A 96 -17.65 19.42 -31.15
N SER A 97 -18.03 18.32 -31.78
CA SER A 97 -17.07 17.40 -32.41
C SER A 97 -16.51 17.95 -33.72
N HIS A 98 -17.10 19.01 -34.27
CA HIS A 98 -16.74 19.62 -35.55
C HIS A 98 -16.61 21.15 -35.47
#